data_AF-A0A812Y5K6-F1
#
_entry.id   AF-A0A812Y5K6-F1
#
_cell.length_a   1.000
_cell.length_b   1.000
_cell.length_c   1.000
_cell.angle_alpha   90.00
_cell.angle_beta   90.00
_cell.angle_gamma   90.00
#
_symmetry.space_group_name_H-M   'P 1'
#
loop_
_entity.id
_entity.type
_entity.pdbx_description
1 polymer ?
#
loop_
_entity_poly.entity_id
_entity_poly.type
_entity_poly.pdbx_seq_one_letter_code
_entity_poly.pdbx_strand_id
1 'polypeptide(L)'
;MLAEPDRSPGPDNLNLKVQQLEATLVDLRRDVVGCVDSQEQVEKLLQSLQRDCTEVQEKVRLQMVASEEQRSLHQVISQSAGDLGRGIEEVSAAMMQAETNMRQAEVFEDGSLPVLAEVPAPLDPNFAPLILGKRNYLKAVAASGSKATLDWALPRADGCARYTLPVFPDDSAEVEASIYLAGVLIQEQIWQRSAKSLLLCGPAKICEALKKEYSMGGTYEFEVKSMPNVCGTPDVAFSVAVVASAAELPAASDTPQVCGKDASGCRLAFDLGKSDIKTVAVKDNEVVYSKETEWDVTNVDPDYHFKAIVDALKLAKEKLPKVQAIGGSATGTVGANNEATWCDIFPNVPPPVYKAKVVDIFQRISKELAGDVPLKVINDGEVTALAAVQKLGGKGNVMGISMGSSEGGGYANADGNLMGWINELCYVKLDLNPEAPTDPWTKGAHTGVSHMYLGQRGATKLAAKAGVKVPPNYVYPHPDMCTIKHEDHAQCLKLIQKAMEDPSVRPQVEKLYRTIGVYLGYALAQYSEFYKIDHVMILGRVSKGAGGDIMLNTAKEVLQTEFPEFAGIQFHTADDHFKAGSLCPRDRNPVHRVILGIWWLCSWCLCSSAVLFTWQA
;
A
#
# COMPACT_ATOMS: atom_id res chain seq x y z
N MET A 1 11.80 -15.86 -42.36
CA MET A 1 11.78 -16.58 -43.66
C MET A 1 12.61 -17.84 -43.51
N LEU A 2 12.12 -18.95 -44.08
CA LEU A 2 12.60 -20.34 -44.00
C LEU A 2 12.15 -21.08 -42.72
N ALA A 3 11.52 -22.26 -42.76
CA ALA A 3 11.12 -23.14 -43.86
C ALA A 3 9.84 -23.89 -43.44
N GLU A 4 8.96 -24.23 -44.39
CA GLU A 4 7.86 -25.18 -44.13
C GLU A 4 8.45 -26.51 -43.62
N PRO A 5 7.84 -27.15 -42.61
CA PRO A 5 8.37 -28.41 -42.11
C PRO A 5 8.24 -29.48 -43.19
N ASP A 6 9.38 -30.07 -43.51
CA ASP A 6 9.55 -31.25 -44.36
C ASP A 6 8.47 -32.29 -44.04
N ARG A 7 7.62 -32.61 -45.02
CA ARG A 7 6.57 -33.64 -44.91
C ARG A 7 7.16 -35.03 -45.04
N SER A 8 8.32 -35.27 -44.44
CA SER A 8 8.85 -36.61 -44.22
C SER A 8 8.07 -37.25 -43.07
N PRO A 9 7.53 -38.48 -43.22
CA PRO A 9 6.78 -39.13 -42.16
C PRO A 9 7.65 -39.32 -40.91
N GLY A 10 7.13 -38.90 -39.74
CA GLY A 10 7.84 -39.03 -38.46
C GLY A 10 8.20 -40.49 -38.11
N PRO A 11 9.18 -40.71 -37.21
CA PRO A 11 9.74 -42.03 -36.93
C PRO A 11 8.71 -43.09 -36.53
N ASP A 12 7.62 -42.69 -35.87
CA ASP A 12 6.52 -43.58 -35.50
C ASP A 12 5.75 -44.13 -36.73
N ASN A 13 5.66 -43.36 -37.81
CA ASN A 13 4.97 -43.74 -39.05
C ASN A 13 5.82 -44.69 -39.90
N LEU A 14 7.16 -44.57 -39.83
CA LEU A 14 8.09 -45.51 -40.45
C LEU A 14 8.15 -46.84 -39.69
N ASN A 15 8.18 -46.82 -38.34
CA ASN A 15 8.11 -48.04 -37.53
C ASN A 15 6.82 -48.83 -37.76
N LEU A 16 5.68 -48.12 -37.88
CA LEU A 16 4.40 -48.76 -38.21
C LEU A 16 4.44 -49.44 -39.59
N LYS A 17 5.07 -48.80 -40.59
CA LYS A 17 5.27 -49.39 -41.92
C LYS A 17 6.16 -50.63 -41.89
N VAL A 18 7.23 -50.63 -41.09
CA VAL A 18 8.09 -51.82 -40.92
C VAL A 18 7.30 -52.98 -40.33
N GLN A 19 6.52 -52.74 -39.28
CA GLN A 19 5.67 -53.78 -38.66
C GLN A 19 4.63 -54.33 -39.65
N GLN A 20 4.01 -53.46 -40.47
CA GLN A 20 3.07 -53.87 -41.51
C GLN A 20 3.74 -54.72 -42.61
N LEU A 21 4.95 -54.35 -43.03
CA LEU A 21 5.71 -55.12 -44.00
C LEU A 21 6.15 -56.48 -43.45
N GLU A 22 6.62 -56.54 -42.19
CA GLU A 22 6.98 -57.79 -41.52
C GLU A 22 5.77 -58.73 -41.37
N ALA A 23 4.61 -58.20 -40.97
CA ALA A 23 3.37 -58.97 -40.91
C ALA A 23 2.95 -59.52 -42.28
N THR A 24 3.03 -58.68 -43.33
CA THR A 24 2.72 -59.10 -44.71
C THR A 24 3.69 -60.19 -45.19
N LEU A 25 4.97 -60.12 -44.80
CA LEU A 25 5.98 -61.11 -45.16
C LEU A 25 5.75 -62.46 -44.47
N VAL A 26 5.26 -62.44 -43.23
CA VAL A 26 4.85 -63.65 -42.48
C VAL A 26 3.62 -64.29 -43.12
N ASP A 27 2.61 -63.50 -43.50
CA ASP A 27 1.41 -64.01 -44.16
C ASP A 27 1.71 -64.60 -45.54
N LEU A 28 2.52 -63.91 -46.35
CA LEU A 28 3.00 -64.43 -47.64
C LEU A 28 3.76 -65.74 -47.49
N ARG A 29 4.64 -65.88 -46.49
CA ARG A 29 5.32 -67.16 -46.22
C ARG A 29 4.36 -68.28 -45.86
N ARG A 30 3.23 -67.97 -45.21
CA ARG A 30 2.22 -68.95 -44.84
C ARG A 30 1.42 -69.43 -46.04
N ASP A 31 1.07 -68.51 -46.95
CA ASP A 31 0.24 -68.81 -48.12
C ASP A 31 1.01 -69.55 -49.25
N VAL A 32 2.33 -69.46 -49.25
CA VAL A 32 3.21 -70.11 -50.24
C VAL A 32 3.43 -71.61 -49.98
N VAL A 33 3.13 -72.11 -48.78
CA VAL A 33 3.34 -73.52 -48.40
C VAL A 33 2.42 -74.52 -49.15
N GLY A 34 1.54 -74.05 -50.05
CA GLY A 34 0.59 -74.90 -50.81
C GLY A 34 0.67 -74.86 -52.35
N CYS A 35 1.52 -74.03 -52.98
CA CYS A 35 1.53 -73.85 -54.45
C CYS A 35 2.88 -74.27 -55.06
N VAL A 36 2.92 -75.43 -55.73
CA VAL A 36 4.16 -76.04 -56.25
C VAL A 36 4.60 -75.48 -57.62
N ASP A 37 3.73 -74.80 -58.38
CA ASP A 37 4.03 -74.37 -59.76
C ASP A 37 4.48 -72.91 -59.93
N SER A 38 4.84 -72.17 -58.86
CA SER A 38 5.38 -70.80 -58.99
C SER A 38 6.46 -70.41 -57.95
N GLN A 39 7.19 -71.39 -57.43
CA GLN A 39 8.20 -71.21 -56.37
C GLN A 39 9.27 -70.14 -56.69
N GLU A 40 9.78 -70.08 -57.93
CA GLU A 40 10.89 -69.19 -58.28
C GLU A 40 10.51 -67.70 -58.28
N GLN A 41 9.28 -67.35 -58.72
CA GLN A 41 8.80 -65.97 -58.73
C GLN A 41 8.51 -65.46 -57.32
N VAL A 42 7.96 -66.32 -56.47
CA VAL A 42 7.68 -66.03 -55.06
C VAL A 42 8.97 -65.80 -54.28
N GLU A 43 9.98 -66.62 -54.51
CA GLU A 43 11.28 -66.52 -53.82
C GLU A 43 12.03 -65.24 -54.21
N LYS A 44 11.96 -64.83 -55.48
CA LYS A 44 12.48 -63.52 -55.94
C LYS A 44 11.75 -62.33 -55.29
N LEU A 45 10.43 -62.42 -55.12
CA LEU A 45 9.64 -61.37 -54.47
C LEU A 45 9.98 -61.26 -52.97
N LEU A 46 10.14 -62.40 -52.29
CA LEU A 46 10.56 -62.46 -50.88
C LEU A 46 11.96 -61.87 -50.67
N GLN A 47 12.91 -62.15 -51.57
CA GLN A 47 14.25 -61.57 -51.52
C GLN A 47 14.27 -60.07 -51.82
N SER A 48 13.34 -59.56 -52.64
CA SER A 48 13.17 -58.11 -52.85
C SER A 48 12.64 -57.44 -51.59
N LEU A 49 11.56 -57.98 -51.01
CA LEU A 49 10.94 -57.44 -49.81
C LEU A 49 11.89 -57.46 -48.60
N GLN A 50 12.72 -58.50 -48.45
CA GLN A 50 13.73 -58.53 -47.38
C GLN A 50 14.79 -57.43 -47.53
N ARG A 51 15.22 -57.13 -48.76
CA ARG A 51 16.14 -56.02 -49.02
C ARG A 51 15.50 -54.68 -48.71
N ASP A 52 14.27 -54.46 -49.16
CA ASP A 52 13.52 -53.22 -48.91
C ASP A 52 13.30 -53.02 -47.40
N CYS A 53 12.98 -54.09 -46.66
CA CYS A 53 12.79 -54.03 -45.21
C CYS A 53 14.09 -53.67 -44.48
N THR A 54 15.22 -54.24 -44.91
CA THR A 54 16.55 -53.93 -44.34
C THR A 54 16.95 -52.47 -44.61
N GLU A 55 16.67 -51.96 -45.81
CA GLU A 55 16.99 -50.56 -46.16
C GLU A 55 16.14 -49.56 -45.37
N VAL A 56 14.87 -49.88 -45.13
CA VAL A 56 13.99 -49.06 -44.28
C VAL A 56 14.43 -49.11 -42.81
N GLN A 57 14.81 -50.27 -42.29
CA GLN A 57 15.32 -50.41 -40.93
C GLN A 57 16.58 -49.56 -40.69
N GLU A 58 17.51 -49.53 -41.66
CA GLU A 58 18.72 -48.71 -41.54
C GLU A 58 18.41 -47.21 -41.62
N LYS A 59 17.46 -46.79 -42.46
CA LYS A 59 16.99 -45.39 -42.50
C LYS A 59 16.37 -44.96 -41.17
N VAL A 60 15.55 -45.82 -40.55
CA VAL A 60 14.98 -45.55 -39.22
C VAL A 60 16.07 -45.43 -38.16
N ARG A 61 17.07 -46.32 -38.18
CA ARG A 61 18.20 -46.29 -37.24
C ARG A 61 18.99 -44.98 -37.34
N LEU A 62 19.32 -44.54 -38.55
CA LEU A 62 20.04 -43.29 -38.78
C LEU A 62 19.23 -42.06 -38.35
N GLN A 63 17.92 -42.07 -38.56
CA GLN A 63 17.04 -40.97 -38.19
C GLN A 63 16.86 -40.86 -36.67
N MET A 64 16.87 -41.99 -35.95
CA MET A 64 16.87 -42.02 -34.48
C MET A 64 18.17 -41.45 -33.90
N VAL A 65 19.33 -41.84 -34.43
CA VAL A 65 20.63 -41.31 -33.99
C VAL A 65 20.71 -39.79 -34.22
N ALA A 66 20.29 -39.31 -35.39
CA ALA A 66 20.26 -37.88 -35.69
C ALA A 66 19.32 -37.09 -34.75
N SER A 67 18.18 -37.69 -34.38
CA SER A 67 17.22 -37.07 -33.44
C SER A 67 17.77 -37.01 -32.01
N GLU A 68 18.56 -38.01 -31.60
CA GLU A 68 19.20 -38.06 -30.28
C GLU A 68 20.35 -37.07 -30.18
N GLU A 69 21.17 -36.94 -31.23
CA GLU A 69 22.19 -35.89 -31.35
C GLU A 69 21.57 -34.48 -31.35
N GLN A 70 20.45 -34.26 -32.06
CA GLN A 70 19.73 -32.99 -32.00
C GLN A 70 19.20 -32.66 -30.61
N ARG A 71 18.65 -33.64 -29.88
CA ARG A 71 18.19 -33.43 -28.49
C ARG A 71 19.36 -33.10 -27.56
N SER A 72 20.48 -33.81 -27.69
CA SER A 72 21.70 -33.52 -26.93
C SER A 72 22.21 -32.10 -27.21
N LEU A 73 22.25 -31.70 -28.48
CA LEU A 73 22.66 -30.34 -28.87
C LEU A 73 21.72 -29.27 -28.31
N HIS A 74 20.40 -29.51 -28.36
CA HIS A 74 19.40 -28.57 -27.84
C HIS A 74 19.44 -28.46 -26.32
N GLN A 75 19.77 -29.55 -25.62
CA GLN A 75 20.00 -29.55 -24.18
C GLN A 75 21.25 -28.73 -23.82
N VAL A 76 22.35 -28.92 -24.54
CA VAL A 76 23.59 -28.14 -24.36
C VAL A 76 23.38 -26.65 -24.63
N ILE A 77 22.64 -26.30 -25.69
CA ILE A 77 22.28 -24.91 -26.02
C ILE A 77 21.41 -24.30 -24.91
N SER A 78 20.40 -25.03 -24.43
CA SER A 78 19.50 -24.55 -23.36
C SER A 78 20.24 -24.34 -22.04
N GLN A 79 21.16 -25.24 -21.71
CA GLN A 79 21.97 -25.15 -20.50
C GLN A 79 22.96 -23.98 -20.58
N SER A 80 23.61 -23.81 -21.74
CA SER A 80 24.51 -22.68 -22.00
C SER A 80 23.77 -21.33 -21.99
N ALA A 81 22.54 -21.28 -22.50
CA ALA A 81 21.70 -20.08 -22.43
C ALA A 81 21.27 -19.75 -20.99
N GLY A 82 20.99 -20.78 -20.17
CA GLY A 82 20.72 -20.61 -18.73
C GLY A 82 21.94 -20.12 -17.95
N ASP A 83 23.13 -20.63 -18.27
CA ASP A 83 24.40 -20.19 -17.67
C ASP A 83 24.74 -18.74 -18.06
N LEU A 84 24.52 -18.39 -19.33
CA LEU A 84 24.69 -17.01 -19.80
C LEU A 84 23.69 -16.05 -19.14
N GLY A 85 22.43 -16.47 -18.95
CA GLY A 85 21.42 -15.71 -18.23
C GLY A 85 21.82 -15.44 -16.78
N ARG A 86 22.31 -16.47 -16.06
CA ARG A 86 22.83 -16.31 -14.69
C ARG A 86 24.04 -15.38 -14.64
N GLY A 87 24.98 -15.50 -15.59
CA GLY A 87 26.13 -14.61 -15.67
C GLY A 87 25.74 -13.15 -15.92
N ILE A 88 24.72 -12.89 -16.75
CA ILE A 88 24.19 -11.54 -16.98
C ILE A 88 23.53 -11.00 -15.71
N GLU A 89 22.79 -11.81 -14.96
CA GLU A 89 22.20 -11.40 -13.68
C GLU A 89 23.26 -11.08 -12.62
N GLU A 90 24.30 -11.91 -12.49
CA GLU A 90 25.41 -11.68 -11.56
C GLU A 90 26.19 -10.42 -11.91
N VAL A 91 26.48 -10.20 -13.20
CA VAL A 91 27.15 -8.97 -13.66
C VAL A 91 26.26 -7.75 -13.50
N SER A 92 24.95 -7.86 -13.77
CA SER A 92 24.01 -6.75 -13.58
C SER A 92 23.84 -6.40 -12.10
N ALA A 93 23.80 -7.40 -11.20
CA ALA A 93 23.79 -7.20 -9.76
C ALA A 93 25.11 -6.57 -9.27
N ALA A 94 26.25 -7.05 -9.76
CA ALA A 94 27.56 -6.49 -9.45
C ALA A 94 27.71 -5.06 -9.99
N MET A 95 27.16 -4.75 -11.17
CA MET A 95 27.14 -3.40 -11.73
C MET A 95 26.22 -2.47 -10.94
N MET A 96 25.02 -2.90 -10.54
CA MET A 96 24.16 -2.10 -9.66
C MET A 96 24.81 -1.89 -8.30
N GLN A 97 25.49 -2.89 -7.74
CA GLN A 97 26.24 -2.74 -6.49
C GLN A 97 27.44 -1.81 -6.67
N ALA A 98 28.17 -1.90 -7.77
CA ALA A 98 29.29 -1.01 -8.07
C ALA A 98 28.83 0.42 -8.34
N GLU A 99 27.73 0.63 -9.04
CA GLU A 99 27.12 1.94 -9.30
C GLU A 99 26.56 2.54 -8.00
N THR A 100 25.96 1.71 -7.14
CA THR A 100 25.59 2.09 -5.77
C THR A 100 26.83 2.50 -4.99
N ASN A 101 27.90 1.69 -4.97
CA ASN A 101 29.14 2.00 -4.25
C ASN A 101 29.86 3.25 -4.81
N MET A 102 29.78 3.50 -6.12
CA MET A 102 30.37 4.68 -6.75
C MET A 102 29.57 5.96 -6.43
N ARG A 103 28.23 5.86 -6.36
CA ARG A 103 27.36 6.98 -5.92
C ARG A 103 27.33 7.17 -4.40
N GLN A 104 27.59 6.12 -3.62
CA GLN A 104 27.88 6.20 -2.18
C GLN A 104 29.13 7.04 -1.87
N ALA A 105 30.02 7.22 -2.86
CA ALA A 105 31.19 8.09 -2.79
C ALA A 105 30.96 9.48 -3.40
N GLU A 106 29.78 9.78 -3.95
CA GLU A 106 29.43 11.13 -4.42
C GLU A 106 29.14 12.02 -3.23
N VAL A 107 30.10 12.91 -2.99
CA VAL A 107 29.98 14.05 -2.09
C VAL A 107 29.05 15.06 -2.78
N PHE A 108 27.99 15.53 -2.09
CA PHE A 108 27.20 16.66 -2.59
C PHE A 108 28.14 17.85 -2.87
N GLU A 109 27.76 18.80 -3.74
CA GLU A 109 28.61 19.97 -4.07
C GLU A 109 29.08 20.77 -2.83
N ASP A 110 28.44 20.57 -1.67
CA ASP A 110 28.75 21.19 -0.38
C ASP A 110 29.71 20.41 0.53
N GLY A 111 30.20 19.24 0.12
CA GLY A 111 31.13 18.45 0.95
C GLY A 111 30.46 17.44 1.89
N SER A 112 29.12 17.34 1.92
CA SER A 112 28.40 16.37 2.76
C SER A 112 28.26 15.01 2.07
N LEU A 113 28.36 13.93 2.86
CA LEU A 113 28.05 12.56 2.41
C LEU A 113 26.53 12.33 2.54
N PRO A 114 25.85 11.72 1.56
CA PRO A 114 24.48 11.27 1.74
C PRO A 114 24.37 10.34 2.94
N VAL A 115 23.34 10.53 3.74
CA VAL A 115 23.04 9.64 4.87
C VAL A 115 22.52 8.34 4.28
N LEU A 116 23.40 7.36 4.15
CA LEU A 116 23.07 6.08 3.58
C LEU A 116 22.23 5.27 4.57
N ALA A 117 21.09 4.79 4.08
CA ALA A 117 20.31 3.76 4.76
C ALA A 117 21.15 2.47 4.85
N GLU A 118 21.37 1.94 6.06
CA GLU A 118 22.02 0.65 6.27
C GLU A 118 21.19 -0.49 5.67
N VAL A 119 19.86 -0.34 5.66
CA VAL A 119 18.93 -1.26 4.99
C VAL A 119 18.40 -0.58 3.71
N PRO A 120 19.03 -0.81 2.53
CA PRO A 120 18.70 -0.08 1.31
C PRO A 120 17.41 -0.58 0.66
N ALA A 121 16.74 0.32 -0.07
CA ALA A 121 15.59 0.01 -0.92
C ALA A 121 16.07 -0.57 -2.28
N PRO A 122 15.96 -1.88 -2.54
CA PRO A 122 16.64 -2.52 -3.69
C PRO A 122 16.13 -2.09 -5.07
N LEU A 123 14.92 -1.50 -5.18
CA LEU A 123 14.40 -0.93 -6.43
C LEU A 123 14.33 0.60 -6.44
N ASP A 124 14.81 1.24 -5.37
CA ASP A 124 14.86 2.70 -5.22
C ASP A 124 16.12 3.12 -4.43
N PRO A 125 17.31 2.93 -5.02
CA PRO A 125 18.59 3.15 -4.32
C PRO A 125 18.83 4.60 -3.89
N ASN A 126 18.05 5.56 -4.42
CA ASN A 126 18.16 6.97 -4.09
C ASN A 126 17.14 7.43 -3.04
N PHE A 127 16.35 6.51 -2.45
CA PHE A 127 15.45 6.84 -1.36
C PHE A 127 16.24 7.42 -0.18
N ALA A 128 15.91 8.64 0.25
CA ALA A 128 16.58 9.35 1.32
C ALA A 128 15.62 9.57 2.51
N PRO A 129 15.60 8.65 3.50
CA PRO A 129 14.63 8.72 4.59
C PRO A 129 14.71 10.02 5.40
N LEU A 130 13.58 10.72 5.57
CA LEU A 130 13.54 11.98 6.36
C LEU A 130 14.07 11.78 7.79
N ILE A 131 13.72 10.68 8.45
CA ILE A 131 14.17 10.39 9.82
C ILE A 131 15.71 10.32 9.93
N LEU A 132 16.40 9.80 8.92
CA LEU A 132 17.86 9.77 8.89
C LEU A 132 18.44 11.17 8.64
N GLY A 133 17.85 11.91 7.69
CA GLY A 133 18.21 13.31 7.43
C GLY A 133 18.07 14.19 8.69
N LYS A 134 16.95 14.06 9.41
CA LYS A 134 16.70 14.76 10.67
C LYS A 134 17.71 14.39 11.74
N ARG A 135 18.01 13.10 11.93
CA ARG A 135 19.02 12.65 12.91
C ARG A 135 20.39 13.27 12.65
N ASN A 136 20.80 13.31 11.38
CA ASN A 136 22.10 13.88 11.02
C ASN A 136 22.11 15.41 11.11
N TYR A 137 21.02 16.07 10.74
CA TYR A 137 20.83 17.49 11.00
C TYR A 137 20.96 17.81 12.50
N LEU A 138 20.30 17.05 13.38
CA LEU A 138 20.36 17.27 14.83
C LEU A 138 21.78 17.06 15.38
N LYS A 139 22.51 16.06 14.88
CA LYS A 139 23.93 15.86 15.21
C LYS A 139 24.77 17.06 14.76
N ALA A 140 24.53 17.60 13.56
CA ALA A 140 25.26 18.76 13.02
C ALA A 140 24.98 20.03 13.83
N VAL A 141 23.72 20.31 14.19
CA VAL A 141 23.34 21.43 15.06
C VAL A 141 23.99 21.29 16.45
N ALA A 142 24.04 20.08 17.01
CA ALA A 142 24.69 19.84 18.29
C ALA A 142 26.22 20.06 18.20
N ALA A 143 26.86 19.59 17.12
CA ALA A 143 28.29 19.71 16.88
C ALA A 143 28.74 21.16 16.63
N SER A 144 27.87 22.00 16.04
CA SER A 144 28.15 23.44 15.88
C SER A 144 28.11 24.22 17.19
N GLY A 145 27.61 23.61 18.27
CA GLY A 145 27.46 24.25 19.57
C GLY A 145 26.27 25.20 19.65
N SER A 146 25.40 25.24 18.63
CA SER A 146 24.22 26.10 18.62
C SER A 146 23.33 25.85 19.84
N LYS A 147 22.79 26.95 20.39
CA LYS A 147 21.76 26.94 21.44
C LYS A 147 20.43 27.50 20.96
N ALA A 148 20.34 27.85 19.67
CA ALA A 148 19.11 28.37 19.09
C ALA A 148 18.07 27.25 18.96
N THR A 149 16.81 27.60 19.25
CA THR A 149 15.66 26.73 19.04
C THR A 149 14.59 27.46 18.25
N LEU A 150 13.90 26.72 17.40
CA LEU A 150 12.63 27.13 16.84
C LEU A 150 11.51 26.37 17.55
N ASP A 151 10.62 27.12 18.18
CA ASP A 151 9.40 26.64 18.79
C ASP A 151 8.21 26.97 17.91
N TRP A 152 7.27 26.04 17.77
CA TRP A 152 6.00 26.34 17.12
C TRP A 152 4.82 25.75 17.87
N ALA A 153 3.65 26.32 17.57
CA ALA A 153 2.36 25.83 18.01
C ALA A 153 1.37 25.80 16.84
N LEU A 154 0.54 24.76 16.84
CA LEU A 154 -0.53 24.55 15.88
C LEU A 154 -1.87 24.48 16.62
N PRO A 155 -2.50 25.64 16.93
CA PRO A 155 -3.83 25.66 17.51
C PRO A 155 -4.87 25.01 16.59
N ARG A 156 -5.82 24.29 17.18
CA ARG A 156 -7.01 23.75 16.50
C ARG A 156 -8.26 24.09 17.32
N ALA A 157 -9.42 23.54 16.95
CA ALA A 157 -10.68 23.86 17.64
C ALA A 157 -10.69 23.34 19.09
N ASP A 158 -10.07 22.19 19.31
CA ASP A 158 -10.15 21.39 20.53
C ASP A 158 -8.76 21.04 21.13
N GLY A 159 -7.72 21.77 20.75
CA GLY A 159 -6.38 21.49 21.24
C GLY A 159 -5.29 22.32 20.59
N CYS A 160 -4.05 21.90 20.82
CA CYS A 160 -2.87 22.51 20.22
C CYS A 160 -1.70 21.53 20.16
N ALA A 161 -1.04 21.44 19.01
CA ALA A 161 0.25 20.75 18.92
C ALA A 161 1.40 21.72 19.20
N ARG A 162 2.47 21.25 19.86
CA ARG A 162 3.70 22.01 20.12
C ARG A 162 4.90 21.18 19.72
N TYR A 163 5.96 21.85 19.29
CA TYR A 163 7.26 21.22 19.09
C TYR A 163 8.38 22.26 19.25
N THR A 164 9.56 21.76 19.60
CA THR A 164 10.80 22.53 19.70
C THR A 164 11.87 21.84 18.88
N LEU A 165 12.41 22.53 17.87
CA LEU A 165 13.50 22.05 17.03
C LEU A 165 14.78 22.80 17.37
N PRO A 166 15.87 22.12 17.74
CA PRO A 166 17.20 22.73 17.73
C PRO A 166 17.56 23.18 16.31
N VAL A 167 18.04 24.42 16.17
CA VAL A 167 18.34 25.02 14.86
C VAL A 167 19.72 25.66 14.82
N PHE A 168 20.23 25.84 13.60
CA PHE A 168 21.34 26.76 13.38
C PHE A 168 20.89 28.22 13.62
N PRO A 169 21.76 29.10 14.16
CA PRO A 169 21.42 30.51 14.35
C PRO A 169 21.32 31.25 13.00
N ASP A 170 20.73 32.46 13.00
CA ASP A 170 20.44 33.24 11.79
C ASP A 170 21.68 33.53 10.91
N ASP A 171 22.87 33.60 11.52
CA ASP A 171 24.15 33.93 10.88
C ASP A 171 24.96 32.70 10.41
N SER A 172 24.47 31.49 10.65
CA SER A 172 25.12 30.25 10.18
C SER A 172 24.91 30.06 8.67
N ALA A 173 25.93 29.50 8.01
CA ALA A 173 25.85 29.14 6.59
C ALA A 173 24.81 28.05 6.31
N GLU A 174 24.48 27.25 7.33
CA GLU A 174 23.59 26.09 7.31
C GLU A 174 22.14 26.44 7.72
N VAL A 175 21.81 27.72 7.93
CA VAL A 175 20.46 28.16 8.37
C VAL A 175 19.34 27.71 7.43
N GLU A 176 19.62 27.59 6.12
CA GLU A 176 18.64 27.11 5.13
C GLU A 176 18.20 25.66 5.40
N ALA A 177 19.08 24.81 5.94
CA ALA A 177 18.71 23.46 6.36
C ALA A 177 17.71 23.48 7.53
N SER A 178 17.83 24.48 8.42
CA SER A 178 16.89 24.67 9.53
C SER A 178 15.52 25.10 9.03
N ILE A 179 15.47 26.02 8.06
CA ILE A 179 14.23 26.48 7.41
C ILE A 179 13.54 25.32 6.72
N TYR A 180 14.26 24.60 5.87
CA TYR A 180 13.70 23.47 5.12
C TYR A 180 13.15 22.38 6.05
N LEU A 181 13.96 21.92 7.01
CA LEU A 181 13.52 20.85 7.91
C LEU A 181 12.36 21.30 8.80
N ALA A 182 12.38 22.53 9.32
CA ALA A 182 11.25 23.05 10.08
C ALA A 182 9.97 23.09 9.25
N GLY A 183 10.06 23.53 7.99
CA GLY A 183 8.92 23.53 7.06
C GLY A 183 8.33 22.13 6.89
N VAL A 184 9.16 21.12 6.66
CA VAL A 184 8.74 19.72 6.49
C VAL A 184 8.10 19.16 7.77
N LEU A 185 8.68 19.42 8.94
CA LEU A 185 8.16 18.92 10.21
C LEU A 185 6.87 19.61 10.64
N ILE A 186 6.70 20.90 10.31
CA ILE A 186 5.43 21.60 10.50
C ILE A 186 4.36 20.98 9.60
N GLN A 187 4.68 20.69 8.33
CA GLN A 187 3.76 20.04 7.39
C GLN A 187 3.31 18.68 7.93
N GLU A 188 4.27 17.85 8.36
CA GLU A 188 3.97 16.56 8.99
C GLU A 188 3.00 16.73 10.17
N GLN A 189 3.29 17.63 11.12
CA GLN A 189 2.45 17.81 12.30
C GLN A 189 1.07 18.39 11.97
N ILE A 190 0.96 19.24 10.95
CA ILE A 190 -0.31 19.75 10.42
C ILE A 190 -1.16 18.60 9.88
N TRP A 191 -0.60 17.68 9.09
CA TRP A 191 -1.35 16.54 8.54
C TRP A 191 -1.62 15.43 9.57
N GLN A 192 -0.86 15.38 10.66
CA GLN A 192 -1.20 14.53 11.80
C GLN A 192 -2.41 15.08 12.57
N ARG A 193 -2.43 16.38 12.88
CA ARG A 193 -3.29 16.93 13.95
C ARG A 193 -4.29 18.00 13.50
N SER A 194 -4.20 18.48 12.26
CA SER A 194 -4.82 19.71 11.76
C SER A 194 -4.33 20.99 12.48
N ALA A 195 -4.56 22.15 11.87
CA ALA A 195 -4.24 23.44 12.46
C ALA A 195 -5.08 24.56 11.83
N LYS A 196 -5.61 25.49 12.64
CA LYS A 196 -6.26 26.72 12.14
C LYS A 196 -5.26 27.86 11.93
N SER A 197 -4.09 27.75 12.55
CA SER A 197 -3.03 28.75 12.49
C SER A 197 -1.68 28.12 12.86
N LEU A 198 -0.59 28.77 12.47
CA LEU A 198 0.78 28.47 12.87
C LEU A 198 1.34 29.63 13.69
N LEU A 199 1.82 29.35 14.90
CA LEU A 199 2.54 30.32 15.74
C LEU A 199 4.00 29.90 15.82
N LEU A 200 4.92 30.83 15.57
CA LEU A 200 6.37 30.61 15.52
C LEU A 200 7.07 31.44 16.59
N CYS A 201 8.11 30.91 17.20
CA CYS A 201 9.02 31.62 18.09
C CYS A 201 10.44 31.09 17.90
N GLY A 202 11.40 31.95 17.59
CA GLY A 202 12.78 31.53 17.35
C GLY A 202 13.57 32.59 16.59
N PRO A 203 14.71 32.19 15.97
CA PRO A 203 15.52 33.08 15.14
C PRO A 203 14.69 33.76 14.04
N ALA A 204 14.94 35.06 13.81
CA ALA A 204 14.06 35.91 13.03
C ALA A 204 14.10 35.53 11.55
N LYS A 205 15.27 35.18 11.01
CA LYS A 205 15.41 34.74 9.62
C LYS A 205 14.58 33.48 9.36
N ILE A 206 14.63 32.52 10.28
CA ILE A 206 13.87 31.27 10.17
C ILE A 206 12.36 31.53 10.27
N CYS A 207 11.91 32.32 11.25
CA CYS A 207 10.49 32.59 11.45
C CYS A 207 9.86 33.34 10.26
N GLU A 208 10.54 34.36 9.72
CA GLU A 208 10.05 35.12 8.57
C GLU A 208 10.08 34.28 7.28
N ALA A 209 11.08 33.41 7.09
CA ALA A 209 11.10 32.46 5.98
C ALA A 209 9.90 31.50 6.04
N LEU A 210 9.66 30.85 7.17
CA LEU A 210 8.53 29.94 7.35
C LEU A 210 7.18 30.65 7.20
N LYS A 211 7.06 31.89 7.70
CA LYS A 211 5.86 32.71 7.50
C LYS A 211 5.58 32.99 6.02
N LYS A 212 6.64 33.16 5.20
CA LYS A 212 6.51 33.28 3.75
C LYS A 212 6.15 31.94 3.09
N GLU A 213 6.77 30.85 3.50
CA GLU A 213 6.51 29.52 2.94
C GLU A 213 5.07 29.04 3.23
N TYR A 214 4.56 29.31 4.44
CA TYR A 214 3.18 29.07 4.86
C TYR A 214 2.27 30.26 4.53
N SER A 215 2.31 30.72 3.29
CA SER A 215 1.43 31.77 2.78
C SER A 215 0.93 31.46 1.36
N MET A 216 0.00 32.27 0.86
CA MET A 216 -0.44 32.18 -0.52
C MET A 216 0.74 32.43 -1.48
N GLY A 217 0.97 31.49 -2.40
CA GLY A 217 2.13 31.48 -3.30
C GLY A 217 3.45 30.97 -2.68
N GLY A 218 3.44 30.54 -1.41
CA GLY A 218 4.57 29.89 -0.75
C GLY A 218 4.61 28.38 -0.98
N THR A 219 5.69 27.73 -0.53
CA THR A 219 5.92 26.27 -0.65
C THR A 219 4.78 25.44 -0.06
N TYR A 220 4.17 25.88 1.05
CA TYR A 220 3.09 25.19 1.75
C TYR A 220 1.73 25.87 1.50
N GLU A 221 1.54 26.48 0.32
CA GLU A 221 0.26 27.07 -0.07
C GLU A 221 -0.88 26.04 -0.07
N PHE A 222 -0.60 24.77 -0.36
CA PHE A 222 -1.59 23.70 -0.33
C PHE A 222 -2.17 23.53 1.08
N GLU A 223 -1.34 23.48 2.12
CA GLU A 223 -1.77 23.44 3.52
C GLU A 223 -2.58 24.69 3.88
N VAL A 224 -2.09 25.88 3.52
CA VAL A 224 -2.75 27.16 3.80
C VAL A 224 -4.17 27.20 3.22
N LYS A 225 -4.39 26.64 2.03
CA LYS A 225 -5.70 26.55 1.38
C LYS A 225 -6.58 25.43 1.94
N SER A 226 -5.98 24.32 2.35
CA SER A 226 -6.71 23.11 2.74
C SER A 226 -7.19 23.17 4.19
N MET A 227 -6.35 23.69 5.10
CA MET A 227 -6.61 23.67 6.54
C MET A 227 -7.94 24.32 6.97
N PRO A 228 -8.40 25.45 6.39
CA PRO A 228 -9.73 25.98 6.68
C PRO A 228 -10.86 24.95 6.47
N ASN A 229 -10.79 24.17 5.39
CA ASN A 229 -11.78 23.13 5.11
C ASN A 229 -11.63 21.94 6.06
N VAL A 230 -10.39 21.46 6.24
CA VAL A 230 -10.05 20.35 7.14
C VAL A 230 -10.53 20.63 8.57
N CYS A 231 -10.35 21.84 9.08
CA CYS A 231 -10.81 22.25 10.40
C CYS A 231 -12.31 22.58 10.49
N GLY A 232 -13.07 22.44 9.40
CA GLY A 232 -14.49 22.79 9.37
C GLY A 232 -14.79 24.29 9.47
N THR A 233 -13.80 25.14 9.20
CA THR A 233 -13.91 26.61 9.23
C THR A 233 -13.52 27.22 7.88
N PRO A 234 -14.19 26.87 6.77
CA PRO A 234 -13.79 27.29 5.41
C PRO A 234 -13.79 28.81 5.20
N ASP A 235 -14.55 29.54 6.03
CA ASP A 235 -14.64 31.00 5.96
C ASP A 235 -13.54 31.72 6.80
N VAL A 236 -12.67 30.96 7.48
CA VAL A 236 -11.57 31.49 8.31
C VAL A 236 -10.24 31.10 7.66
N ALA A 237 -9.50 32.08 7.16
CA ALA A 237 -8.20 31.85 6.56
C ALA A 237 -7.17 31.32 7.57
N PHE A 238 -6.31 30.41 7.12
CA PHE A 238 -5.15 29.99 7.88
C PHE A 238 -4.21 31.18 8.09
N SER A 239 -3.70 31.35 9.31
CA SER A 239 -2.83 32.48 9.67
C SER A 239 -1.51 32.03 10.26
N VAL A 240 -0.45 32.80 10.00
CA VAL A 240 0.88 32.58 10.56
C VAL A 240 1.33 33.81 11.33
N ALA A 241 1.72 33.63 12.58
CA ALA A 241 2.21 34.71 13.43
C ALA A 241 3.53 34.32 14.12
N VAL A 242 4.39 35.32 14.31
CA VAL A 242 5.62 35.19 15.11
C VAL A 242 5.33 35.83 16.47
N VAL A 243 5.54 35.09 17.55
CA VAL A 243 5.36 35.55 18.93
C VAL A 243 6.71 35.89 19.55
N ALA A 244 6.72 36.77 20.57
CA ALA A 244 7.98 37.28 21.11
C ALA A 244 8.70 36.27 22.03
N SER A 245 7.97 35.31 22.59
CA SER A 245 8.53 34.31 23.49
C SER A 245 7.79 32.96 23.41
N ALA A 246 8.50 31.87 23.73
CA ALA A 246 7.91 30.53 23.75
C ALA A 246 6.80 30.37 24.81
N ALA A 247 6.71 31.28 25.78
CA ALA A 247 5.64 31.34 26.78
C ALA A 247 4.30 31.84 26.23
N GLU A 248 4.31 32.57 25.10
CA GLU A 248 3.09 33.01 24.41
C GLU A 248 2.50 31.92 23.51
N LEU A 249 3.25 30.85 23.24
CA LEU A 249 2.76 29.70 22.51
C LEU A 249 1.77 28.91 23.40
N PRO A 250 0.54 28.62 22.92
CA PRO A 250 -0.41 27.81 23.67
C PRO A 250 0.18 26.47 24.09
N ALA A 251 -0.20 25.99 25.27
CA ALA A 251 0.26 24.70 25.76
C ALA A 251 -0.25 23.55 24.88
N ALA A 252 0.58 22.51 24.74
CA ALA A 252 0.17 21.29 24.06
C ALA A 252 -1.06 20.69 24.75
N SER A 253 -2.07 20.35 23.96
CA SER A 253 -3.30 19.74 24.45
C SER A 253 -3.93 18.91 23.37
N ASP A 254 -4.45 17.75 23.78
CA ASP A 254 -5.24 16.85 22.96
C ASP A 254 -6.60 16.63 23.63
N THR A 255 -7.61 16.27 22.82
CA THR A 255 -8.95 15.94 23.32
C THR A 255 -9.25 14.49 22.96
N PRO A 256 -8.82 13.53 23.81
CA PRO A 256 -9.07 12.11 23.57
C PRO A 256 -10.57 11.83 23.42
N GLN A 257 -10.92 11.17 22.33
CA GLN A 257 -12.25 10.72 22.00
C GLN A 257 -12.42 9.28 22.50
N VAL A 258 -13.22 9.12 23.55
CA VAL A 258 -13.52 7.81 24.12
C VAL A 258 -14.33 7.00 23.12
N CYS A 259 -13.77 5.88 22.69
CA CYS A 259 -14.42 5.03 21.71
C CYS A 259 -15.34 4.03 22.39
N GLY A 260 -16.58 3.98 21.90
CA GLY A 260 -17.54 3.01 22.37
C GLY A 260 -17.08 1.61 22.08
N LYS A 261 -16.89 0.87 23.16
CA LYS A 261 -16.67 -0.54 23.12
C LYS A 261 -17.99 -1.31 22.83
N ASP A 262 -19.27 -0.79 22.81
CA ASP A 262 -20.66 -1.45 22.76
C ASP A 262 -21.23 -1.74 21.34
N ALA A 263 -21.60 -3.00 21.05
CA ALA A 263 -22.11 -3.65 19.83
C ALA A 263 -23.23 -4.64 20.12
N SER A 264 -23.72 -4.70 21.35
CA SER A 264 -25.03 -5.27 21.61
C SER A 264 -26.11 -4.52 20.82
N GLY A 265 -27.17 -5.22 20.42
CA GLY A 265 -28.25 -4.67 19.63
C GLY A 265 -27.93 -4.50 18.14
N CYS A 266 -28.75 -3.74 17.45
CA CYS A 266 -28.72 -3.65 15.99
C CYS A 266 -27.99 -2.39 15.50
N ARG A 267 -26.95 -2.56 14.68
CA ARG A 267 -26.10 -1.50 14.14
C ARG A 267 -26.06 -1.59 12.63
N LEU A 268 -26.17 -0.44 11.98
CA LEU A 268 -25.73 -0.31 10.59
C LEU A 268 -24.34 0.28 10.56
N ALA A 269 -23.56 -0.12 9.57
CA ALA A 269 -22.34 0.56 9.27
C ALA A 269 -22.04 0.66 7.79
N PHE A 270 -21.23 1.66 7.46
CA PHE A 270 -20.69 1.85 6.14
C PHE A 270 -19.20 2.18 6.18
N ASP A 271 -18.49 1.81 5.14
CA ASP A 271 -17.13 2.26 4.83
C ASP A 271 -17.15 2.79 3.39
N LEU A 272 -16.79 4.06 3.22
CA LEU A 272 -16.78 4.73 1.93
C LEU A 272 -15.35 4.81 1.43
N GLY A 273 -15.00 3.90 0.53
CA GLY A 273 -13.73 3.89 -0.16
C GLY A 273 -13.83 4.54 -1.55
N LYS A 274 -12.67 4.79 -2.16
CA LYS A 274 -12.59 5.36 -3.52
C LYS A 274 -13.16 4.43 -4.59
N SER A 275 -13.15 3.11 -4.38
CA SER A 275 -13.68 2.13 -5.34
C SER A 275 -15.09 1.61 -5.01
N ASP A 276 -15.48 1.64 -3.75
CA ASP A 276 -16.66 0.91 -3.28
C ASP A 276 -17.31 1.55 -2.05
N ILE A 277 -18.61 1.35 -1.95
CA ILE A 277 -19.39 1.53 -0.73
C ILE A 277 -19.54 0.15 -0.10
N LYS A 278 -18.95 -0.04 1.07
CA LYS A 278 -19.16 -1.26 1.86
C LYS A 278 -20.21 -0.99 2.91
N THR A 279 -21.16 -1.91 3.07
CA THR A 279 -22.23 -1.81 4.07
C THR A 279 -22.34 -3.08 4.87
N VAL A 280 -22.53 -2.94 6.17
CA VAL A 280 -22.66 -4.05 7.11
C VAL A 280 -23.85 -3.82 8.02
N ALA A 281 -24.57 -4.90 8.30
CA ALA A 281 -25.58 -4.95 9.35
C ALA A 281 -25.10 -5.90 10.45
N VAL A 282 -25.06 -5.41 11.68
CA VAL A 282 -24.62 -6.16 12.86
C VAL A 282 -25.78 -6.25 13.84
N LYS A 283 -26.02 -7.45 14.38
CA LYS A 283 -26.95 -7.67 15.48
C LYS A 283 -26.21 -8.41 16.59
N ASP A 284 -26.14 -7.81 17.77
CA ASP A 284 -25.51 -8.42 18.95
C ASP A 284 -24.09 -8.92 18.65
N ASN A 285 -23.29 -8.04 18.03
CA ASN A 285 -21.96 -8.29 17.50
C ASN A 285 -21.80 -9.40 16.43
N GLU A 286 -22.90 -9.90 15.88
CA GLU A 286 -22.88 -10.82 14.74
C GLU A 286 -23.23 -10.07 13.45
N VAL A 287 -22.40 -10.23 12.42
CA VAL A 287 -22.71 -9.73 11.09
C VAL A 287 -23.84 -10.57 10.49
N VAL A 288 -24.97 -9.94 10.26
CA VAL A 288 -26.12 -10.55 9.58
C VAL A 288 -26.21 -10.15 8.10
N TYR A 289 -25.40 -9.18 7.68
CA TYR A 289 -25.27 -8.73 6.30
C TYR A 289 -23.94 -8.03 6.07
N SER A 290 -23.31 -8.29 4.94
CA SER A 290 -22.18 -7.52 4.43
C SER A 290 -22.21 -7.52 2.91
N LYS A 291 -21.98 -6.35 2.29
CA LYS A 291 -21.90 -6.20 0.84
C LYS A 291 -21.02 -5.02 0.44
N GLU A 292 -20.20 -5.23 -0.57
CA GLU A 292 -19.50 -4.19 -1.31
C GLU A 292 -20.30 -3.83 -2.56
N THR A 293 -20.46 -2.54 -2.82
CA THR A 293 -21.18 -2.01 -3.99
C THR A 293 -20.28 -1.01 -4.68
N GLU A 294 -19.93 -1.26 -5.93
CA GLU A 294 -19.18 -0.30 -6.75
C GLU A 294 -19.99 0.98 -6.94
N TRP A 295 -19.30 2.12 -6.97
CA TRP A 295 -19.90 3.43 -7.20
C TRP A 295 -18.95 4.33 -7.99
N ASP A 296 -19.50 5.36 -8.61
CA ASP A 296 -18.72 6.41 -9.25
C ASP A 296 -18.37 7.49 -8.24
N VAL A 297 -17.24 7.31 -7.55
CA VAL A 297 -16.72 8.31 -6.60
C VAL A 297 -16.45 9.66 -7.28
N THR A 298 -16.22 9.67 -8.60
CA THR A 298 -15.90 10.89 -9.36
C THR A 298 -17.13 11.69 -9.79
N ASN A 299 -18.33 11.21 -9.48
CA ASN A 299 -19.56 11.88 -9.83
C ASN A 299 -19.61 13.29 -9.22
N VAL A 300 -20.02 14.28 -10.02
CA VAL A 300 -20.08 15.68 -9.59
C VAL A 300 -21.33 16.00 -8.78
N ASP A 301 -22.35 15.14 -8.83
CA ASP A 301 -23.64 15.35 -8.19
C ASP A 301 -23.64 14.78 -6.76
N PRO A 302 -23.74 15.62 -5.71
CA PRO A 302 -23.86 15.13 -4.33
C PRO A 302 -25.14 14.33 -4.07
N ASP A 303 -26.19 14.50 -4.87
CA ASP A 303 -27.43 13.73 -4.71
C ASP A 303 -27.24 12.28 -5.18
N TYR A 304 -26.38 12.05 -6.19
CA TYR A 304 -25.93 10.71 -6.57
C TYR A 304 -25.24 10.02 -5.39
N HIS A 305 -24.26 10.69 -4.78
CA HIS A 305 -23.50 10.16 -3.65
C HIS A 305 -24.40 9.80 -2.47
N PHE A 306 -25.27 10.72 -2.08
CA PHE A 306 -26.25 10.49 -1.02
C PHE A 306 -27.13 9.28 -1.33
N LYS A 307 -27.69 9.21 -2.54
CA LYS A 307 -28.57 8.12 -2.95
C LYS A 307 -27.83 6.77 -2.97
N ALA A 308 -26.62 6.71 -3.52
CA ALA A 308 -25.83 5.49 -3.59
C ALA A 308 -25.56 4.90 -2.19
N ILE A 309 -25.16 5.76 -1.24
CA ILE A 309 -24.90 5.34 0.16
C ILE A 309 -26.20 4.89 0.84
N VAL A 310 -27.28 5.65 0.71
CA VAL A 310 -28.58 5.32 1.30
C VAL A 310 -29.14 4.01 0.74
N ASP A 311 -29.09 3.81 -0.58
CA ASP A 311 -29.59 2.59 -1.23
C ASP A 311 -28.81 1.36 -0.75
N ALA A 312 -27.48 1.44 -0.68
CA ALA A 312 -26.66 0.36 -0.17
C ALA A 312 -27.00 0.02 1.30
N LEU A 313 -27.16 1.05 2.15
CA LEU A 313 -27.51 0.88 3.56
C LEU A 313 -28.95 0.40 3.77
N LYS A 314 -29.89 0.72 2.87
CA LYS A 314 -31.27 0.19 2.91
C LYS A 314 -31.26 -1.34 2.79
N LEU A 315 -30.42 -1.91 1.92
CA LEU A 315 -30.27 -3.37 1.81
C LEU A 315 -29.76 -4.02 3.10
N ALA A 316 -28.79 -3.38 3.77
CA ALA A 316 -28.29 -3.82 5.07
C ALA A 316 -29.36 -3.72 6.16
N LYS A 317 -30.12 -2.62 6.16
CA LYS A 317 -31.21 -2.33 7.12
C LYS A 317 -32.29 -3.41 7.11
N GLU A 318 -32.64 -3.95 5.95
CA GLU A 318 -33.66 -5.02 5.81
C GLU A 318 -33.31 -6.29 6.61
N LYS A 319 -32.04 -6.49 6.98
CA LYS A 319 -31.59 -7.65 7.76
C LYS A 319 -31.67 -7.43 9.27
N LEU A 320 -32.10 -6.24 9.73
CA LEU A 320 -32.23 -5.90 11.14
C LEU A 320 -33.69 -5.66 11.53
N PRO A 321 -34.11 -6.10 12.74
CA PRO A 321 -35.46 -5.82 13.24
C PRO A 321 -35.69 -4.32 13.55
N LYS A 322 -34.61 -3.59 13.85
CA LYS A 322 -34.57 -2.13 14.04
C LYS A 322 -33.14 -1.65 13.89
N VAL A 323 -32.93 -0.35 13.68
CA VAL A 323 -31.60 0.26 13.75
C VAL A 323 -31.51 1.03 15.07
N GLN A 324 -30.49 0.77 15.87
CA GLN A 324 -30.27 1.47 17.15
C GLN A 324 -29.11 2.46 17.09
N ALA A 325 -28.28 2.37 16.05
CA ALA A 325 -27.15 3.25 15.81
C ALA A 325 -26.51 2.98 14.45
N ILE A 326 -25.79 3.98 13.95
CA ILE A 326 -25.05 3.92 12.69
C ILE A 326 -23.58 4.30 12.94
N GLY A 327 -22.67 3.49 12.42
CA GLY A 327 -21.24 3.80 12.38
C GLY A 327 -20.77 3.99 10.95
N GLY A 328 -19.92 4.98 10.68
CA GLY A 328 -19.36 5.24 9.36
C GLY A 328 -17.85 5.33 9.37
N SER A 329 -17.26 4.97 8.25
CA SER A 329 -15.88 5.27 7.87
C SER A 329 -15.90 6.00 6.55
N ALA A 330 -15.10 7.04 6.42
CA ALA A 330 -14.89 7.77 5.16
C ALA A 330 -13.44 8.23 5.07
N THR A 331 -12.87 8.19 3.87
CA THR A 331 -11.53 8.75 3.64
C THR A 331 -11.57 10.28 3.64
N GLY A 332 -10.54 10.89 4.23
CA GLY A 332 -10.47 12.31 4.54
C GLY A 332 -10.90 12.65 5.97
N THR A 333 -11.15 13.93 6.22
CA THR A 333 -11.41 14.45 7.58
C THR A 333 -12.90 14.57 7.89
N VAL A 334 -13.24 14.17 9.11
CA VAL A 334 -14.60 14.15 9.63
C VAL A 334 -14.65 15.01 10.90
N GLY A 335 -15.60 15.94 10.94
CA GLY A 335 -15.82 16.83 12.08
C GLY A 335 -16.33 16.11 13.33
N ALA A 336 -16.24 16.80 14.47
CA ALA A 336 -16.66 16.24 15.76
C ALA A 336 -18.14 15.83 15.79
N ASN A 337 -19.01 16.51 15.02
CA ASN A 337 -20.44 16.16 14.90
C ASN A 337 -20.74 15.32 13.66
N ASN A 338 -19.73 14.63 13.11
CA ASN A 338 -19.81 13.80 11.90
C ASN A 338 -19.97 14.59 10.61
N GLU A 339 -19.52 15.83 10.55
CA GLU A 339 -19.49 16.59 9.31
C GLU A 339 -18.44 16.02 8.35
N ALA A 340 -18.75 15.89 7.06
CA ALA A 340 -17.73 15.65 6.04
C ALA A 340 -16.99 16.97 5.77
N THR A 341 -16.03 17.34 6.61
CA THR A 341 -15.33 18.63 6.54
C THR A 341 -14.40 18.71 5.35
N TRP A 342 -13.68 17.62 5.07
CA TRP A 342 -12.85 17.47 3.89
C TRP A 342 -12.65 15.99 3.57
N CYS A 343 -13.67 15.37 2.96
CA CYS A 343 -13.62 13.98 2.50
C CYS A 343 -13.28 13.88 1.01
N ASP A 344 -12.25 13.10 0.67
CA ASP A 344 -11.72 12.97 -0.69
C ASP A 344 -12.52 11.96 -1.56
N ILE A 345 -13.54 11.32 -0.99
CA ILE A 345 -14.60 10.58 -1.69
C ILE A 345 -15.59 11.47 -2.47
N PHE A 346 -15.44 12.80 -2.40
CA PHE A 346 -16.26 13.75 -3.18
C PHE A 346 -15.37 14.70 -4.01
N PRO A 347 -14.39 14.17 -4.77
CA PRO A 347 -13.28 14.95 -5.32
C PRO A 347 -13.72 16.01 -6.36
N ASN A 348 -14.86 15.80 -7.01
CA ASN A 348 -15.35 16.68 -8.08
C ASN A 348 -16.61 17.48 -7.70
N VAL A 349 -17.07 17.43 -6.44
CA VAL A 349 -18.20 18.24 -6.00
C VAL A 349 -17.75 19.70 -5.83
N PRO A 350 -18.34 20.68 -6.54
CA PRO A 350 -17.89 22.07 -6.46
C PRO A 350 -18.02 22.66 -5.04
N PRO A 351 -17.10 23.52 -4.57
CA PRO A 351 -17.08 23.97 -3.17
C PRO A 351 -18.39 24.56 -2.63
N PRO A 352 -19.13 25.42 -3.36
CA PRO A 352 -20.41 25.95 -2.87
C PRO A 352 -21.46 24.85 -2.67
N VAL A 353 -21.45 23.84 -3.56
CA VAL A 353 -22.37 22.69 -3.53
C VAL A 353 -21.95 21.72 -2.44
N TYR A 354 -20.64 21.50 -2.26
CA TYR A 354 -20.08 20.71 -1.16
C TYR A 354 -20.52 21.27 0.20
N LYS A 355 -20.34 22.58 0.42
CA LYS A 355 -20.77 23.25 1.66
C LYS A 355 -22.26 23.05 1.93
N ALA A 356 -23.10 23.13 0.89
CA ALA A 356 -24.55 23.07 1.02
C ALA A 356 -25.12 21.65 1.17
N LYS A 357 -24.45 20.63 0.60
CA LYS A 357 -25.01 19.28 0.50
C LYS A 357 -24.11 18.16 1.02
N VAL A 358 -22.80 18.35 1.10
CA VAL A 358 -21.87 17.27 1.50
C VAL A 358 -21.51 17.37 2.97
N VAL A 359 -21.32 18.58 3.51
CA VAL A 359 -20.88 18.77 4.91
C VAL A 359 -21.77 18.03 5.91
N ASP A 360 -23.09 18.01 5.71
CA ASP A 360 -24.05 17.34 6.60
C ASP A 360 -24.52 15.95 6.09
N ILE A 361 -23.84 15.39 5.08
CA ILE A 361 -24.32 14.20 4.36
C ILE A 361 -24.53 13.00 5.29
N PHE A 362 -23.62 12.75 6.24
CA PHE A 362 -23.69 11.60 7.14
C PHE A 362 -24.85 11.72 8.13
N GLN A 363 -25.11 12.91 8.63
CA GLN A 363 -26.24 13.21 9.50
C GLN A 363 -27.56 13.01 8.74
N ARG A 364 -27.64 13.51 7.50
CA ARG A 364 -28.82 13.29 6.64
C ARG A 364 -29.02 11.81 6.32
N ILE A 365 -27.96 11.05 6.07
CA ILE A 365 -28.02 9.59 5.84
C ILE A 365 -28.61 8.90 7.08
N SER A 366 -28.12 9.24 8.28
CA SER A 366 -28.62 8.66 9.52
C SER A 366 -30.11 8.96 9.73
N LYS A 367 -30.50 10.22 9.51
CA LYS A 367 -31.88 10.66 9.67
C LYS A 367 -32.83 9.95 8.69
N GLU A 368 -32.44 9.80 7.44
CA GLU A 368 -33.20 9.07 6.40
C GLU A 368 -33.35 7.58 6.74
N LEU A 369 -32.30 6.94 7.26
CA LEU A 369 -32.31 5.50 7.50
C LEU A 369 -32.94 5.11 8.83
N ALA A 370 -32.77 5.90 9.89
CA ALA A 370 -33.08 5.47 11.25
C ALA A 370 -33.59 6.59 12.17
N GLY A 371 -33.75 7.82 11.67
CA GLY A 371 -34.11 8.98 12.50
C GLY A 371 -32.96 9.39 13.43
N ASP A 372 -33.31 9.81 14.64
CA ASP A 372 -32.35 10.36 15.62
C ASP A 372 -31.64 9.26 16.43
N VAL A 373 -31.06 8.28 15.75
CA VAL A 373 -30.17 7.30 16.37
C VAL A 373 -28.75 7.85 16.50
N PRO A 374 -27.94 7.38 17.48
CA PRO A 374 -26.55 7.78 17.56
C PRO A 374 -25.79 7.45 16.27
N LEU A 375 -25.04 8.44 15.79
CA LEU A 375 -24.18 8.39 14.60
C LEU A 375 -22.75 8.70 15.03
N LYS A 376 -21.80 7.88 14.58
CA LYS A 376 -20.38 8.25 14.60
C LYS A 376 -19.72 7.89 13.28
N VAL A 377 -19.07 8.86 12.65
CA VAL A 377 -18.23 8.69 11.48
C VAL A 377 -16.80 9.09 11.85
N ILE A 378 -15.83 8.29 11.41
CA ILE A 378 -14.40 8.48 11.65
C ILE A 378 -13.61 8.22 10.36
N ASN A 379 -12.33 8.57 10.36
CA ASN A 379 -11.43 8.28 9.24
C ASN A 379 -11.11 6.76 9.15
N ASP A 380 -10.80 6.24 7.97
CA ASP A 380 -10.53 4.82 7.71
C ASP A 380 -9.30 4.26 8.45
N GLY A 381 -8.27 5.07 8.64
CA GLY A 381 -7.13 4.70 9.46
C GLY A 381 -7.48 4.64 10.95
N GLU A 382 -8.35 5.51 11.45
CA GLU A 382 -8.84 5.45 12.85
C GLU A 382 -9.62 4.18 13.12
N VAL A 383 -10.42 3.71 12.15
CA VAL A 383 -11.04 2.38 12.20
C VAL A 383 -9.99 1.29 12.39
N THR A 384 -8.92 1.36 11.60
CA THR A 384 -7.85 0.36 11.62
C THR A 384 -7.20 0.29 13.00
N ALA A 385 -6.93 1.44 13.62
CA ALA A 385 -6.39 1.52 14.97
C ALA A 385 -7.37 0.93 16.01
N LEU A 386 -8.65 1.31 15.96
CA LEU A 386 -9.64 0.80 16.92
C LEU A 386 -9.88 -0.70 16.79
N ALA A 387 -9.82 -1.24 15.58
CA ALA A 387 -9.94 -2.68 15.36
C ALA A 387 -8.82 -3.46 16.04
N ALA A 388 -7.61 -2.91 16.02
CA ALA A 388 -6.47 -3.47 16.70
C ALA A 388 -6.55 -3.31 18.23
N VAL A 389 -6.96 -2.15 18.74
CA VAL A 389 -7.20 -1.93 20.18
C VAL A 389 -8.13 -2.99 20.75
N GLN A 390 -9.26 -3.27 20.09
CA GLN A 390 -10.21 -4.28 20.56
C GLN A 390 -9.60 -5.68 20.64
N LYS A 391 -8.85 -6.09 19.61
CA LYS A 391 -8.17 -7.40 19.56
C LYS A 391 -7.12 -7.55 20.66
N LEU A 392 -6.37 -6.48 20.92
CA LEU A 392 -5.31 -6.46 21.93
C LEU A 392 -5.88 -6.37 23.36
N GLY A 393 -7.21 -6.39 23.52
CA GLY A 393 -7.87 -6.24 24.81
C GLY A 393 -7.72 -4.85 25.41
N GLY A 394 -7.56 -3.84 24.56
CA GLY A 394 -7.36 -2.44 24.96
C GLY A 394 -5.99 -2.15 25.55
N LYS A 395 -4.94 -2.85 25.11
CA LYS A 395 -3.58 -2.71 25.63
C LYS A 395 -2.65 -2.07 24.61
N GLY A 396 -1.81 -1.15 25.10
CA GLY A 396 -0.74 -0.52 24.33
C GLY A 396 -1.25 0.56 23.38
N ASN A 397 -0.31 1.36 22.90
CA ASN A 397 -0.57 2.40 21.91
C ASN A 397 -0.52 1.80 20.51
N VAL A 398 -1.53 2.10 19.70
CA VAL A 398 -1.80 1.43 18.44
C VAL A 398 -1.78 2.41 17.28
N MET A 399 -0.89 2.16 16.32
CA MET A 399 -0.90 2.81 15.01
C MET A 399 -1.63 1.92 14.02
N GLY A 400 -2.67 2.43 13.37
CA GLY A 400 -3.34 1.79 12.24
C GLY A 400 -2.85 2.38 10.92
N ILE A 401 -2.39 1.53 10.00
CA ILE A 401 -2.02 1.92 8.65
C ILE A 401 -2.82 1.09 7.66
N SER A 402 -3.57 1.77 6.79
CA SER A 402 -4.31 1.18 5.68
C SER A 402 -3.52 1.36 4.39
N MET A 403 -3.00 0.28 3.81
CA MET A 403 -2.32 0.26 2.51
C MET A 403 -3.29 -0.11 1.39
N GLY A 404 -4.34 0.70 1.27
CA GLY A 404 -5.38 0.60 0.25
C GLY A 404 -4.91 1.20 -1.08
N SER A 405 -5.78 2.02 -1.69
CA SER A 405 -5.42 2.78 -2.90
C SER A 405 -4.28 3.78 -2.63
N SER A 406 -4.26 4.34 -1.42
CA SER A 406 -3.24 5.18 -0.81
C SER A 406 -2.90 4.62 0.58
N GLU A 407 -1.93 5.23 1.27
CA GLU A 407 -1.84 5.13 2.73
C GLU A 407 -3.02 5.87 3.39
N GLY A 408 -3.64 5.26 4.40
CA GLY A 408 -4.48 5.89 5.40
C GLY A 408 -3.89 5.64 6.80
N GLY A 409 -4.08 6.56 7.73
CA GLY A 409 -3.45 6.52 9.05
C GLY A 409 -4.44 6.75 10.19
N GLY A 410 -4.20 6.12 11.33
CA GLY A 410 -4.99 6.37 12.53
C GLY A 410 -4.27 5.94 13.79
N TYR A 411 -4.63 6.56 14.91
CA TYR A 411 -3.93 6.34 16.16
C TYR A 411 -4.87 6.24 17.34
N ALA A 412 -4.65 5.21 18.17
CA ALA A 412 -5.29 5.07 19.46
C ALA A 412 -4.23 4.96 20.56
N ASN A 413 -4.44 5.69 21.65
CA ASN A 413 -3.54 5.65 22.79
C ASN A 413 -3.72 4.36 23.62
N ALA A 414 -2.91 4.21 24.68
CA ALA A 414 -2.93 3.05 25.56
C ALA A 414 -4.28 2.77 26.26
N ASP A 415 -5.17 3.76 26.37
CA ASP A 415 -6.52 3.59 26.93
C ASP A 415 -7.55 3.14 25.87
N GLY A 416 -7.13 3.11 24.60
CA GLY A 416 -7.98 2.81 23.45
C GLY A 416 -8.78 4.02 22.94
N ASN A 417 -8.35 5.24 23.27
CA ASN A 417 -8.98 6.47 22.82
C ASN A 417 -8.30 6.99 21.54
N LEU A 418 -9.10 7.52 20.62
CA LEU A 418 -8.58 8.33 19.51
C LEU A 418 -8.17 9.69 20.06
N MET A 419 -7.18 10.36 19.46
CA MET A 419 -6.62 11.59 20.04
C MET A 419 -7.31 12.90 19.56
N GLY A 420 -8.34 12.79 18.73
CA GLY A 420 -8.93 13.94 18.02
C GLY A 420 -8.01 14.45 16.90
N TRP A 421 -7.13 13.58 16.41
CA TRP A 421 -6.17 13.88 15.35
C TRP A 421 -6.72 13.41 14.01
N ILE A 422 -6.36 14.08 12.92
CA ILE A 422 -6.86 13.72 11.58
C ILE A 422 -6.07 12.57 10.96
N ASN A 423 -4.81 12.37 11.38
CA ASN A 423 -3.93 11.25 10.97
C ASN A 423 -3.82 11.05 9.44
N GLU A 424 -3.82 12.14 8.66
CA GLU A 424 -3.69 12.11 7.19
C GLU A 424 -2.23 11.89 6.77
N LEU A 425 -1.68 10.73 7.15
CA LEU A 425 -0.27 10.38 6.96
C LEU A 425 0.16 10.33 5.48
N CYS A 426 -0.81 10.21 4.56
CA CYS A 426 -0.56 10.19 3.12
C CYS A 426 0.16 11.45 2.58
N TYR A 427 0.12 12.57 3.30
CA TYR A 427 0.81 13.82 2.99
C TYR A 427 2.15 13.99 3.70
N VAL A 428 2.56 13.05 4.56
CA VAL A 428 3.82 13.14 5.30
C VAL A 428 4.99 12.84 4.36
N LYS A 429 6.01 13.71 4.37
CA LYS A 429 7.24 13.49 3.60
C LYS A 429 8.03 12.33 4.21
N LEU A 430 8.32 11.31 3.39
CA LEU A 430 9.20 10.19 3.74
C LEU A 430 10.58 10.31 3.07
N ASP A 431 10.63 10.93 1.89
CA ASP A 431 11.83 11.00 1.05
C ASP A 431 12.30 12.44 0.88
N LEU A 432 13.55 12.68 1.26
CA LEU A 432 14.25 13.95 1.11
C LEU A 432 14.90 14.11 -0.27
N ASN A 433 14.90 13.08 -1.12
CA ASN A 433 15.49 13.18 -2.43
C ASN A 433 14.79 14.31 -3.24
N PRO A 434 15.54 15.30 -3.77
CA PRO A 434 14.95 16.38 -4.55
C PRO A 434 14.26 15.89 -5.84
N GLU A 435 14.67 14.72 -6.35
CA GLU A 435 14.07 14.04 -7.51
C GLU A 435 12.97 13.03 -7.12
N ALA A 436 12.56 13.00 -5.84
CA ALA A 436 11.48 12.16 -5.38
C ALA A 436 10.18 12.42 -6.18
N PRO A 437 9.30 11.41 -6.33
CA PRO A 437 8.05 11.56 -7.06
C PRO A 437 7.22 12.73 -6.55
N THR A 438 6.69 13.52 -7.49
CA THR A 438 5.75 14.60 -7.21
C THR A 438 4.39 14.04 -6.81
N ASP A 439 3.74 14.72 -5.89
CA ASP A 439 2.38 14.41 -5.49
C ASP A 439 1.35 14.98 -6.49
N PRO A 440 0.51 14.14 -7.11
CA PRO A 440 -0.56 14.62 -7.98
C PRO A 440 -1.69 15.35 -7.24
N TRP A 441 -1.91 15.10 -5.95
CA TRP A 441 -3.00 15.69 -5.17
C TRP A 441 -2.75 17.17 -4.86
N THR A 442 -1.53 17.52 -4.47
CA THR A 442 -1.06 18.90 -4.32
C THR A 442 -0.67 19.55 -5.65
N LYS A 443 -0.93 18.88 -6.78
CA LYS A 443 -0.59 19.35 -8.14
C LYS A 443 0.91 19.64 -8.29
N GLY A 444 1.74 18.80 -7.69
CA GLY A 444 3.19 18.88 -7.72
C GLY A 444 3.81 19.87 -6.74
N ALA A 445 3.05 20.42 -5.79
CA ALA A 445 3.62 21.31 -4.77
C ALA A 445 4.56 20.56 -3.80
N HIS A 446 4.35 19.26 -3.61
CA HIS A 446 5.20 18.42 -2.77
C HIS A 446 5.78 17.24 -3.53
N THR A 447 6.93 16.79 -3.06
CA THR A 447 7.63 15.57 -3.51
C THR A 447 7.87 14.64 -2.33
N GLY A 448 8.07 13.36 -2.58
CA GLY A 448 8.54 12.44 -1.54
C GLY A 448 7.54 12.13 -0.43
N VAL A 449 6.24 12.38 -0.67
CA VAL A 449 5.17 12.17 0.32
C VAL A 449 4.66 10.73 0.32
N SER A 450 4.21 10.27 1.49
CA SER A 450 4.05 8.86 1.82
C SER A 450 3.19 8.05 0.84
N HIS A 451 2.09 8.60 0.32
CA HIS A 451 1.24 7.85 -0.61
C HIS A 451 1.91 7.50 -1.96
N MET A 452 3.06 8.10 -2.27
CA MET A 452 3.91 7.72 -3.41
C MET A 452 4.82 6.52 -3.12
N TYR A 453 4.80 6.01 -1.89
CA TYR A 453 5.68 4.95 -1.36
C TYR A 453 4.87 3.82 -0.72
N LEU A 454 3.81 4.15 0.02
CA LEU A 454 2.95 3.21 0.73
C LEU A 454 1.57 3.09 0.03
N GLY A 455 1.01 1.88 0.00
CA GLY A 455 -0.23 1.56 -0.71
C GLY A 455 -0.05 1.13 -2.17
N GLN A 456 -1.16 0.96 -2.88
CA GLN A 456 -1.17 0.41 -4.27
C GLN A 456 -0.40 1.27 -5.27
N ARG A 457 -0.41 2.60 -5.09
CA ARG A 457 0.36 3.52 -5.93
C ARG A 457 1.86 3.32 -5.77
N GLY A 458 2.35 3.23 -4.53
CA GLY A 458 3.75 2.91 -4.23
C GLY A 458 4.18 1.57 -4.85
N ALA A 459 3.33 0.55 -4.78
CA ALA A 459 3.58 -0.73 -5.44
C ALA A 459 3.61 -0.61 -6.98
N THR A 460 2.67 0.14 -7.57
CA THR A 460 2.61 0.38 -9.02
C THR A 460 3.88 1.07 -9.53
N LYS A 461 4.41 2.05 -8.78
CA LYS A 461 5.67 2.76 -9.09
C LYS A 461 6.84 1.82 -9.34
N LEU A 462 6.85 0.68 -8.65
CA LEU A 462 7.94 -0.29 -8.67
C LEU A 462 7.68 -1.48 -9.61
N ALA A 463 6.45 -1.67 -10.09
CA ALA A 463 6.03 -2.89 -10.79
C ALA A 463 6.91 -3.21 -12.02
N ALA A 464 7.10 -2.24 -12.90
CA ALA A 464 7.92 -2.41 -14.10
C ALA A 464 9.41 -2.65 -13.76
N LYS A 465 9.94 -1.93 -12.76
CA LYS A 465 11.32 -2.12 -12.25
C LYS A 465 11.52 -3.53 -11.67
N ALA A 466 10.47 -4.12 -11.10
CA ALA A 466 10.46 -5.47 -10.56
C ALA A 466 10.24 -6.56 -11.64
N GLY A 467 10.24 -6.22 -12.93
CA GLY A 467 10.03 -7.16 -14.02
C GLY A 467 8.58 -7.61 -14.21
N VAL A 468 7.61 -6.99 -13.53
CA VAL A 468 6.19 -7.30 -13.72
C VAL A 468 5.74 -6.75 -15.08
N LYS A 469 5.13 -7.61 -15.90
CA LYS A 469 4.55 -7.21 -17.18
C LYS A 469 3.27 -6.40 -16.92
N VAL A 470 3.36 -5.10 -17.12
CA VAL A 470 2.25 -4.15 -16.94
C VAL A 470 1.98 -3.38 -18.24
N PRO A 471 0.75 -2.91 -18.48
CA PRO A 471 0.44 -1.97 -19.55
C PRO A 471 1.36 -0.73 -19.55
N PRO A 472 1.71 -0.16 -20.72
CA PRO A 472 2.60 1.01 -20.79
C PRO A 472 2.12 2.21 -19.98
N ASN A 473 0.81 2.42 -19.88
CA ASN A 473 0.22 3.51 -19.11
C ASN A 473 0.34 3.34 -17.58
N TYR A 474 0.76 2.16 -17.09
CA TYR A 474 0.99 1.88 -15.67
C TYR A 474 2.47 2.05 -15.27
N VAL A 475 3.36 2.23 -16.24
CA VAL A 475 4.79 2.39 -16.01
C VAL A 475 5.06 3.80 -15.49
N TYR A 476 5.62 3.94 -14.29
CA TYR A 476 6.02 5.24 -13.77
C TYR A 476 7.14 5.88 -14.64
N PRO A 477 7.09 7.19 -14.94
CA PRO A 477 6.13 8.21 -14.49
C PRO A 477 5.06 8.57 -15.54
N HIS A 478 4.44 7.58 -16.21
CA HIS A 478 3.41 7.84 -17.20
C HIS A 478 2.27 8.71 -16.63
N PRO A 479 1.75 9.72 -17.36
CA PRO A 479 0.73 10.63 -16.86
C PRO A 479 -0.50 9.95 -16.27
N ASP A 480 -1.01 8.89 -16.91
CA ASP A 480 -2.17 8.12 -16.43
C ASP A 480 -1.94 7.48 -15.06
N MET A 481 -0.71 7.02 -14.79
CA MET A 481 -0.29 6.49 -13.49
C MET A 481 -0.14 7.62 -12.46
N CYS A 482 0.36 8.78 -12.89
CA CYS A 482 0.55 9.97 -12.05
C CYS A 482 -0.71 10.86 -11.97
N THR A 483 -1.91 10.27 -11.97
CA THR A 483 -3.18 11.00 -11.76
C THR A 483 -3.75 10.78 -10.36
N ILE A 484 -4.83 11.49 -10.00
CA ILE A 484 -5.58 11.25 -8.76
C ILE A 484 -6.43 9.96 -8.77
N LYS A 485 -6.50 9.27 -9.90
CA LYS A 485 -7.29 8.04 -10.08
C LYS A 485 -6.58 6.84 -9.48
N HIS A 486 -7.34 5.77 -9.19
CA HIS A 486 -6.82 4.60 -8.47
C HIS A 486 -7.12 3.26 -9.15
N GLU A 487 -7.95 3.23 -10.19
CA GLU A 487 -8.37 2.00 -10.87
C GLU A 487 -7.17 1.27 -11.47
N ASP A 488 -6.26 2.01 -12.09
CA ASP A 488 -5.04 1.49 -12.71
C ASP A 488 -4.10 0.86 -11.67
N HIS A 489 -3.97 1.47 -10.48
CA HIS A 489 -3.17 0.90 -9.39
C HIS A 489 -3.77 -0.41 -8.86
N ALA A 490 -5.10 -0.51 -8.79
CA ALA A 490 -5.78 -1.72 -8.38
C ALA A 490 -5.61 -2.87 -9.38
N GLN A 491 -5.66 -2.59 -10.68
CA GLN A 491 -5.38 -3.61 -11.70
C GLN A 491 -3.90 -3.98 -11.72
N CYS A 492 -3.00 -3.01 -11.56
CA CYS A 492 -1.56 -3.27 -11.47
C CYS A 492 -1.22 -4.18 -10.29
N LEU A 493 -1.82 -3.95 -9.11
CA LEU A 493 -1.56 -4.81 -7.94
C LEU A 493 -1.93 -6.28 -8.20
N LYS A 494 -3.03 -6.56 -8.93
CA LYS A 494 -3.38 -7.94 -9.31
C LYS A 494 -2.30 -8.58 -10.18
N LEU A 495 -1.67 -7.81 -11.08
CA LEU A 495 -0.55 -8.27 -11.91
C LEU A 495 0.69 -8.54 -11.07
N ILE A 496 1.00 -7.67 -10.09
CA ILE A 496 2.10 -7.86 -9.15
C ILE A 496 1.90 -9.15 -8.33
N GLN A 497 0.70 -9.36 -7.79
CA GLN A 497 0.37 -10.55 -7.00
C GLN A 497 0.45 -11.83 -7.84
N LYS A 498 -0.06 -11.81 -9.08
CA LYS A 498 0.08 -12.93 -10.01
C LYS A 498 1.55 -13.22 -10.35
N ALA A 499 2.37 -12.18 -10.54
CA ALA A 499 3.80 -12.35 -10.79
C ALA A 499 4.54 -12.94 -9.57
N MET A 500 4.06 -12.68 -8.35
CA MET A 500 4.63 -13.26 -7.12
C MET A 500 4.44 -14.79 -7.03
N GLU A 501 3.46 -15.34 -7.76
CA GLU A 501 3.19 -16.77 -7.87
C GLU A 501 4.02 -17.46 -8.94
N ASP A 502 4.61 -16.72 -9.89
CA ASP A 502 5.42 -17.24 -10.98
C ASP A 502 6.90 -17.36 -10.56
N PRO A 503 7.45 -18.58 -10.45
CA PRO A 503 8.84 -18.79 -10.01
C PRO A 503 9.89 -18.07 -10.86
N SER A 504 9.61 -17.79 -12.14
CA SER A 504 10.57 -17.17 -13.06
C SER A 504 10.80 -15.68 -12.79
N VAL A 505 9.79 -14.96 -12.29
CA VAL A 505 9.87 -13.52 -12.01
C VAL A 505 9.82 -13.21 -10.51
N ARG A 506 9.40 -14.17 -9.69
CA ARG A 506 9.27 -14.04 -8.23
C ARG A 506 10.49 -13.38 -7.56
N PRO A 507 11.75 -13.75 -7.81
CA PRO A 507 12.90 -13.12 -7.13
C PRO A 507 12.98 -11.60 -7.33
N GLN A 508 12.54 -11.09 -8.48
CA GLN A 508 12.49 -9.64 -8.75
C GLN A 508 11.28 -9.00 -8.10
N VAL A 509 10.13 -9.68 -8.08
CA VAL A 509 8.92 -9.21 -7.37
C VAL A 509 9.15 -9.15 -5.86
N GLU A 510 9.95 -10.05 -5.29
CA GLU A 510 10.35 -9.98 -3.88
C GLU A 510 11.10 -8.68 -3.55
N LYS A 511 11.92 -8.15 -4.48
CA LYS A 511 12.61 -6.85 -4.30
C LYS A 511 11.62 -5.69 -4.23
N LEU A 512 10.47 -5.77 -4.92
CA LEU A 512 9.39 -4.79 -4.79
C LEU A 512 8.85 -4.76 -3.37
N TYR A 513 8.48 -5.91 -2.82
CA TYR A 513 7.96 -6.00 -1.45
C TYR A 513 9.01 -5.60 -0.40
N ARG A 514 10.29 -5.98 -0.60
CA ARG A 514 11.40 -5.50 0.25
C ARG A 514 11.52 -3.98 0.21
N THR A 515 11.45 -3.37 -0.98
CA THR A 515 11.52 -1.91 -1.14
C THR A 515 10.38 -1.22 -0.39
N ILE A 516 9.14 -1.70 -0.50
CA ILE A 516 8.01 -1.16 0.26
C ILE A 516 8.21 -1.39 1.76
N GLY A 517 8.76 -2.53 2.16
CA GLY A 517 9.10 -2.83 3.55
C GLY A 517 10.12 -1.85 4.12
N VAL A 518 11.11 -1.46 3.32
CA VAL A 518 12.08 -0.42 3.68
C VAL A 518 11.37 0.91 3.94
N TYR A 519 10.49 1.35 3.01
CA TYR A 519 9.71 2.57 3.20
C TYR A 519 8.88 2.52 4.49
N LEU A 520 8.19 1.40 4.74
CA LEU A 520 7.37 1.23 5.94
C LEU A 520 8.21 1.27 7.22
N GLY A 521 9.37 0.63 7.25
CA GLY A 521 10.27 0.64 8.40
C GLY A 521 10.74 2.04 8.76
N TYR A 522 11.23 2.80 7.77
CA TYR A 522 11.66 4.18 7.98
C TYR A 522 10.48 5.12 8.32
N ALA A 523 9.32 4.92 7.71
CA ALA A 523 8.10 5.67 8.03
C ALA A 523 7.68 5.42 9.49
N LEU A 524 7.68 4.17 9.97
CA LEU A 524 7.33 3.86 11.36
C LEU A 524 8.32 4.47 12.36
N ALA A 525 9.61 4.49 12.04
CA ALA A 525 10.60 5.18 12.86
C ALA A 525 10.35 6.69 12.93
N GLN A 526 9.99 7.31 11.80
CA GLN A 526 9.61 8.72 11.74
C GLN A 526 8.32 9.01 12.53
N TYR A 527 7.27 8.23 12.30
CA TYR A 527 6.00 8.38 13.01
C TYR A 527 6.21 8.21 14.52
N SER A 528 7.14 7.35 14.95
CA SER A 528 7.46 7.15 16.37
C SER A 528 8.02 8.41 17.08
N GLU A 529 8.40 9.46 16.34
CA GLU A 529 8.80 10.75 16.92
C GLU A 529 7.60 11.56 17.44
N PHE A 530 6.40 11.35 16.90
CA PHE A 530 5.18 12.07 17.26
C PHE A 530 4.10 11.18 17.86
N TYR A 531 4.19 9.88 17.61
CA TYR A 531 3.30 8.83 18.10
C TYR A 531 4.07 7.88 19.00
N LYS A 532 3.54 7.56 20.17
CA LYS A 532 4.04 6.39 20.91
C LYS A 532 3.44 5.14 20.27
N ILE A 533 4.24 4.25 19.71
CA ILE A 533 3.74 3.05 19.01
C ILE A 533 4.25 1.80 19.75
N ASP A 534 3.34 1.03 20.34
CA ASP A 534 3.66 -0.30 20.89
C ASP A 534 3.24 -1.39 19.89
N HIS A 535 2.15 -1.15 19.17
CA HIS A 535 1.59 -2.05 18.18
C HIS A 535 1.27 -1.30 16.89
N VAL A 536 1.55 -1.92 15.75
CA VAL A 536 1.12 -1.43 14.44
C VAL A 536 0.20 -2.45 13.77
N MET A 537 -0.95 -1.99 13.31
CA MET A 537 -1.90 -2.78 12.52
C MET A 537 -1.82 -2.37 11.06
N ILE A 538 -1.42 -3.29 10.20
CA ILE A 538 -1.32 -3.06 8.75
C ILE A 538 -2.47 -3.77 8.05
N LEU A 539 -3.33 -2.98 7.40
CA LEU A 539 -4.41 -3.45 6.52
C LEU A 539 -4.13 -3.09 5.07
N GLY A 540 -4.92 -3.62 4.14
CA GLY A 540 -4.85 -3.30 2.72
C GLY A 540 -4.48 -4.48 1.84
N ARG A 541 -4.60 -4.31 0.52
CA ARG A 541 -4.35 -5.42 -0.45
C ARG A 541 -2.87 -5.66 -0.66
N VAL A 542 -2.02 -4.66 -0.43
CA VAL A 542 -0.55 -4.75 -0.58
C VAL A 542 0.07 -5.66 0.48
N SER A 543 -0.50 -5.70 1.68
CA SER A 543 0.02 -6.51 2.80
C SER A 543 -0.45 -7.97 2.80
N LYS A 544 -1.21 -8.42 1.78
CA LYS A 544 -1.77 -9.79 1.73
C LYS A 544 -0.78 -10.80 1.13
N GLY A 545 -0.75 -12.01 1.71
CA GLY A 545 0.01 -13.14 1.20
C GLY A 545 1.54 -13.00 1.36
N ALA A 546 2.29 -13.90 0.71
CA ALA A 546 3.74 -14.01 0.89
C ALA A 546 4.53 -12.72 0.59
N GLY A 547 4.05 -11.88 -0.33
CA GLY A 547 4.65 -10.58 -0.58
C GLY A 547 4.50 -9.63 0.61
N GLY A 548 3.31 -9.61 1.23
CA GLY A 548 3.06 -8.88 2.47
C GLY A 548 3.95 -9.32 3.62
N ASP A 549 4.15 -10.62 3.80
CA ASP A 549 5.07 -11.16 4.82
C ASP A 549 6.50 -10.65 4.64
N ILE A 550 6.99 -10.61 3.39
CA ILE A 550 8.32 -10.07 3.06
C ILE A 550 8.40 -8.59 3.41
N MET A 551 7.42 -7.80 2.99
CA MET A 551 7.35 -6.36 3.29
C MET A 551 7.41 -6.10 4.80
N LEU A 552 6.63 -6.83 5.60
CA LEU A 552 6.58 -6.63 7.06
C LEU A 552 7.85 -7.11 7.75
N ASN A 553 8.44 -8.22 7.30
CA ASN A 553 9.72 -8.68 7.83
C ASN A 553 10.85 -7.70 7.51
N THR A 554 10.87 -7.10 6.32
CA THR A 554 11.83 -6.06 5.99
C THR A 554 11.59 -4.77 6.78
N ALA A 555 10.34 -4.38 7.04
CA ALA A 555 10.07 -3.24 7.92
C ALA A 555 10.61 -3.47 9.36
N LYS A 556 10.46 -4.69 9.89
CA LYS A 556 11.06 -5.09 11.18
C LYS A 556 12.58 -5.05 11.14
N GLU A 557 13.19 -5.52 10.05
CA GLU A 557 14.64 -5.49 9.84
C GLU A 557 15.18 -4.06 9.88
N VAL A 558 14.52 -3.10 9.20
CA VAL A 558 14.88 -1.67 9.28
C VAL A 558 14.86 -1.19 10.74
N LEU A 559 13.76 -1.44 11.46
CA LEU A 559 13.65 -1.00 12.86
C LEU A 559 14.72 -1.65 13.74
N GLN A 560 15.03 -2.93 13.55
CA GLN A 560 16.03 -3.65 14.35
C GLN A 560 17.46 -3.15 14.08
N THR A 561 17.79 -2.85 12.83
CA THR A 561 19.13 -2.45 12.42
C THR A 561 19.40 -0.97 12.72
N GLU A 562 18.48 -0.09 12.35
CA GLU A 562 18.70 1.37 12.32
C GLU A 562 18.06 2.11 13.51
N PHE A 563 17.04 1.50 14.12
CA PHE A 563 16.24 2.11 15.19
C PHE A 563 15.98 1.14 16.36
N PRO A 564 17.02 0.60 17.04
CA PRO A 564 16.83 -0.39 18.10
C PRO A 564 15.85 0.03 19.21
N GLU A 565 15.68 1.33 19.45
CA GLU A 565 14.67 1.88 20.37
C GLU A 565 13.22 1.62 19.95
N PHE A 566 12.97 1.37 18.67
CA PHE A 566 11.66 1.07 18.07
C PHE A 566 11.52 -0.41 17.67
N ALA A 567 12.57 -1.22 17.86
CA ALA A 567 12.55 -2.66 17.53
C ALA A 567 11.49 -3.47 18.31
N GLY A 568 10.95 -2.91 19.40
CA GLY A 568 9.89 -3.50 20.21
C GLY A 568 8.47 -3.39 19.62
N ILE A 569 8.29 -2.63 18.53
CA ILE A 569 6.98 -2.48 17.87
C ILE A 569 6.47 -3.84 17.38
N GLN A 570 5.27 -4.21 17.81
CA GLN A 570 4.63 -5.46 17.39
C GLN A 570 3.76 -5.22 16.16
N PHE A 571 4.06 -5.95 15.09
CA PHE A 571 3.29 -5.88 13.84
C PHE A 571 2.14 -6.87 13.87
N HIS A 572 0.98 -6.39 13.43
CA HIS A 572 -0.22 -7.18 13.25
C HIS A 572 -0.73 -7.01 11.82
N THR A 573 -1.08 -8.11 11.19
CA THR A 573 -1.81 -8.13 9.92
C THR A 573 -3.19 -8.66 10.16
N ALA A 574 -4.12 -8.40 9.25
CA ALA A 574 -5.44 -9.02 9.29
C ALA A 574 -5.42 -10.57 9.22
N ASP A 575 -4.41 -11.21 8.63
CA ASP A 575 -4.32 -12.68 8.55
C ASP A 575 -3.97 -13.33 9.90
N ASP A 576 -3.27 -12.61 10.80
CA ASP A 576 -3.08 -12.99 12.21
C ASP A 576 -4.41 -12.97 13.00
N HIS A 577 -5.53 -12.54 12.40
CA HIS A 577 -6.84 -12.44 13.05
C HIS A 577 -7.62 -13.75 12.96
N PHE A 578 -7.26 -14.64 12.03
CA PHE A 578 -7.94 -15.94 11.88
C PHE A 578 -7.25 -17.08 12.63
N LYS A 579 -6.05 -16.85 13.20
CA LYS A 579 -5.29 -17.89 13.93
C LYS A 579 -5.53 -17.92 15.45
N ALA A 580 -6.09 -16.86 16.04
CA ALA A 580 -6.21 -16.71 17.50
C ALA A 580 -7.68 -16.57 17.97
N GLY A 581 -8.49 -17.61 17.77
CA GLY A 581 -9.88 -17.66 18.23
C GLY A 581 -10.07 -18.58 19.43
N SER A 582 -9.82 -18.09 20.65
CA SER A 582 -10.47 -18.56 21.89
C SER A 582 -10.00 -17.73 23.10
N LEU A 583 -10.91 -16.93 23.67
CA LEU A 583 -11.18 -16.79 25.12
C LEU A 583 -11.97 -15.50 25.43
N CYS A 584 -13.08 -15.69 26.13
CA CYS A 584 -13.98 -14.66 26.68
C CYS A 584 -13.75 -14.57 28.20
N PRO A 585 -13.92 -13.39 28.82
CA PRO A 585 -14.86 -13.36 29.95
C PRO A 585 -15.80 -12.14 29.95
N ARG A 586 -16.99 -12.42 30.49
CA ARG A 586 -18.15 -11.55 30.69
C ARG A 586 -17.87 -10.45 31.70
N ASP A 587 -18.37 -9.23 31.46
CA ASP A 587 -18.84 -8.38 32.55
C ASP A 587 -19.95 -7.40 32.13
N ARG A 588 -20.92 -7.18 33.04
CA ARG A 588 -22.18 -6.45 32.81
C ARG A 588 -22.18 -5.13 33.60
N ASN A 589 -22.20 -3.96 32.94
CA ASN A 589 -22.75 -2.73 33.52
C ASN A 589 -23.08 -1.70 32.41
N PRO A 590 -24.22 -0.98 32.44
CA PRO A 590 -24.74 -0.25 31.29
C PRO A 590 -24.69 1.27 31.50
N VAL A 591 -23.76 1.95 30.86
CA VAL A 591 -23.97 3.32 30.36
C VAL A 591 -23.44 3.33 28.90
N HIS A 592 -23.57 4.41 28.12
CA HIS A 592 -23.37 4.72 26.67
C HIS A 592 -23.23 3.62 25.53
N ARG A 593 -23.47 3.96 24.23
CA ARG A 593 -23.44 3.14 22.95
C ARG A 593 -22.83 3.78 21.65
N VAL A 594 -22.01 3.02 20.85
CA VAL A 594 -21.56 3.19 19.41
C VAL A 594 -20.04 3.24 19.15
N ILE A 595 -19.48 2.23 18.43
CA ILE A 595 -18.39 2.21 17.39
C ILE A 595 -18.00 0.73 17.07
N LEU A 596 -18.92 -0.10 16.55
CA LEU A 596 -18.58 -1.52 16.23
C LEU A 596 -19.16 -2.13 14.97
N GLY A 597 -20.15 -1.50 14.34
CA GLY A 597 -20.49 -1.91 12.97
C GLY A 597 -19.30 -1.72 12.01
N ILE A 598 -18.42 -0.77 12.34
CA ILE A 598 -17.21 -0.41 11.60
C ILE A 598 -16.11 -1.48 11.73
N TRP A 599 -16.00 -2.15 12.88
CA TRP A 599 -14.99 -3.21 13.14
C TRP A 599 -15.10 -4.39 12.16
N TRP A 600 -16.32 -4.77 11.83
CA TRP A 600 -16.59 -5.88 10.90
C TRP A 600 -16.36 -5.51 9.43
N LEU A 601 -16.41 -4.23 9.06
CA LEU A 601 -16.08 -3.77 7.70
C LEU A 601 -14.61 -4.06 7.35
N CYS A 602 -13.69 -3.83 8.30
CA CYS A 602 -12.28 -4.21 8.12
C CYS A 602 -12.05 -5.72 8.23
N SER A 603 -12.76 -6.41 9.13
CA SER A 603 -12.59 -7.86 9.31
C SER A 603 -13.16 -8.70 8.17
N TRP A 604 -14.20 -8.26 7.46
CA TRP A 604 -14.86 -9.03 6.39
C TRP A 604 -14.29 -8.83 4.97
N CYS A 605 -13.42 -7.83 4.76
CA CYS A 605 -12.54 -7.83 3.58
C CYS A 605 -11.60 -9.06 3.54
N LEU A 606 -11.64 -9.90 4.59
CA LEU A 606 -11.00 -11.20 4.74
C LEU A 606 -12.02 -12.18 5.40
N CYS A 607 -12.09 -13.43 4.95
CA CYS A 607 -13.20 -14.34 5.26
C CYS A 607 -13.34 -14.77 6.75
N SER A 608 -14.59 -14.74 7.25
CA SER A 608 -15.21 -15.69 8.21
C SER A 608 -14.89 -15.63 9.72
N SER A 609 -15.98 -15.57 10.51
CA SER A 609 -16.15 -16.05 11.90
C SER A 609 -16.13 -15.02 13.05
N ALA A 610 -17.17 -15.13 13.89
CA ALA A 610 -17.63 -14.29 15.00
C ALA A 610 -16.59 -14.04 16.12
N VAL A 611 -16.69 -12.99 16.98
CA VAL A 611 -17.54 -12.98 18.20
C VAL A 611 -17.42 -11.63 18.96
N LEU A 612 -18.53 -11.26 19.60
CA LEU A 612 -18.85 -10.34 20.75
C LEU A 612 -17.68 -9.76 21.59
N PHE A 613 -17.66 -8.49 22.01
CA PHE A 613 -18.42 -7.95 23.16
C PHE A 613 -18.00 -6.54 23.52
N THR A 614 -18.90 -5.82 24.20
CA THR A 614 -18.97 -4.42 23.96
C THR A 614 -19.59 -3.53 25.08
N TRP A 615 -19.06 -2.31 25.31
CA TRP A 615 -19.37 -1.25 26.32
C TRP A 615 -19.54 0.18 25.75
N GLN A 616 -20.48 1.02 26.13
CA GLN A 616 -20.14 2.45 26.09
C GLN A 616 -20.51 3.01 27.47
N ALA A 617 -20.37 4.31 27.64
CA ALA A 617 -19.71 4.91 28.76
C ALA A 617 -19.19 6.30 28.38
#